data_AF-A0A401Q9C6-F1
#
_entry.id   AF-A0A401Q9C6-F1
#
_cell.length_a   1.000
_cell.length_b   1.000
_cell.length_c   1.000
_cell.angle_alpha   90.00
_cell.angle_beta   90.00
_cell.angle_gamma   90.00
#
_symmetry.space_group_name_H-M   'P 1'
#
loop_
_entity.id
_entity.type
_entity.pdbx_description
1 polymer ?
#
loop_
_entity_poly.entity_id
_entity_poly.type
_entity_poly.pdbx_seq_one_letter_code
_entity_poly.pdbx_strand_id
1 'polypeptide(L)' 'MEAGEAKVKRIQPPWSPPPELKQPELRLYNSLTRSKEIFRPQNGKRVLWYCCGPTVYDASHMGHAR' A
#
# COMPACT_ATOMS: atom_id res chain seq x y z
N MET A 1 34.69 -47.43 20.67
CA MET A 1 33.76 -46.87 21.68
C MET A 1 33.29 -45.55 21.11
N GLU A 2 32.19 -45.59 20.36
CA GLU A 2 31.62 -44.43 19.66
C GLU A 2 31.09 -43.43 20.68
N ALA A 3 31.69 -42.24 20.71
CA ALA A 3 31.26 -41.14 21.57
C ALA A 3 30.00 -40.50 20.97
N GLY A 4 28.89 -40.56 21.71
CA GLY A 4 27.60 -40.02 21.29
C GLY A 4 27.65 -38.51 21.06
N GLU A 5 27.26 -38.10 19.85
CA GLU A 5 27.16 -36.71 19.42
C GLU A 5 26.00 -36.00 20.13
N ALA A 6 26.31 -35.02 20.98
CA ALA A 6 25.33 -34.27 21.75
C ALA A 6 24.49 -33.36 20.82
N LYS A 7 23.16 -33.56 20.82
CA LYS A 7 22.21 -32.71 20.10
C LYS A 7 22.32 -31.24 20.54
N VAL A 8 22.91 -30.41 19.68
CA VAL A 8 22.89 -28.95 19.82
C VAL A 8 21.43 -28.48 19.78
N LYS A 9 20.91 -27.98 20.91
CA LYS A 9 19.57 -27.38 20.96
C LYS A 9 19.61 -26.07 20.17
N ARG A 10 18.91 -26.03 19.02
CA ARG A 10 18.69 -24.78 18.28
C ARG A 10 17.94 -23.80 19.18
N ILE A 11 18.62 -22.72 19.57
CA ILE A 11 18.01 -21.60 20.29
C ILE A 11 17.38 -20.70 19.21
N GLN A 12 16.07 -20.43 19.34
CA GLN A 12 15.42 -19.45 18.46
C GLN A 12 16.01 -18.07 18.73
N PRO A 13 16.37 -17.30 17.69
CA PRO A 13 16.79 -15.92 17.88
C PRO A 13 15.63 -15.13 18.51
N PRO A 14 15.92 -14.17 19.41
CA PRO A 14 14.89 -13.32 19.98
C PRO A 14 14.20 -12.55 18.86
N TRP A 15 12.87 -12.57 18.87
CA TRP A 15 12.08 -11.81 17.91
C TRP A 15 12.31 -10.31 18.10
N SER A 16 12.57 -9.59 17.02
CA SER A 16 12.54 -8.13 16.97
C SER A 16 11.38 -7.68 16.09
N PRO A 17 10.63 -6.64 16.51
CA PRO A 17 9.64 -6.02 15.63
C PRO A 17 10.35 -5.42 14.40
N PRO A 18 9.70 -5.41 13.23
CA PRO A 18 10.21 -4.64 12.11
C PRO A 18 10.38 -3.18 12.55
N PRO A 19 11.46 -2.50 12.12
CA PRO A 19 11.65 -1.09 12.41
C PRO A 19 10.41 -0.31 11.94
N GLU A 20 10.04 0.75 12.67
CA GLU A 20 8.92 1.62 12.28
C GLU A 20 9.18 2.18 10.88
N LEU A 21 8.59 1.52 9.88
CA LEU A 21 8.68 1.98 8.50
C LEU A 21 7.80 3.21 8.40
N LYS A 22 8.43 4.33 8.02
CA LYS A 22 7.75 5.56 7.62
C LYS A 22 6.64 5.17 6.63
N GLN A 23 5.41 5.56 6.92
CA GLN A 23 4.27 5.24 6.06
C GLN A 23 4.58 5.70 4.63
N PRO A 24 4.35 4.85 3.61
CA PRO A 24 4.65 5.21 2.24
C PRO A 24 3.87 6.47 1.85
N GLU A 25 4.58 7.45 1.27
CA GLU A 25 3.97 8.74 0.90
C GLU A 25 3.20 8.61 -0.42
N LEU A 26 1.88 8.81 -0.37
CA LEU A 26 1.04 8.82 -1.56
C LEU A 26 1.28 10.12 -2.35
N ARG A 27 1.66 9.99 -3.63
CA ARG A 27 1.76 11.12 -4.57
C ARG A 27 0.78 10.92 -5.72
N LEU A 28 0.02 11.96 -6.05
CA LEU A 28 -0.95 11.97 -7.15
C LEU A 28 -0.50 12.95 -8.23
N TYR A 29 -0.81 12.64 -9.49
CA TYR A 29 -0.61 13.60 -10.57
C TYR A 29 -1.75 14.61 -10.56
N ASN A 30 -1.42 15.88 -10.34
CA ASN A 30 -2.39 16.96 -10.34
C ASN A 30 -2.42 17.61 -11.73
N SER A 31 -3.51 17.39 -12.48
CA SER A 31 -3.68 17.97 -13.83
C SER A 31 -3.73 19.50 -13.83
N LEU A 32 -4.08 20.14 -12.71
CA LEU A 32 -4.09 21.60 -12.57
C LEU A 32 -2.67 22.19 -12.60
N THR A 33 -1.71 21.51 -11.95
CA THR A 33 -0.30 21.97 -11.87
C THR A 33 0.64 21.18 -12.78
N ARG A 34 0.12 20.12 -13.43
CA ARG A 34 0.85 19.19 -14.31
C ARG A 34 2.04 18.52 -13.63
N SER A 35 1.96 18.29 -12.32
CA SER A 35 3.06 17.73 -11.54
C SER A 35 2.60 16.64 -10.56
N LYS A 36 3.55 15.82 -10.06
CA LYS A 36 3.29 14.83 -9.02
C LYS A 36 3.38 15.48 -7.65
N GLU A 37 2.23 15.71 -7.04
CA GLU A 37 2.12 16.36 -5.74
C GLU A 37 1.86 15.33 -4.64
N ILE A 38 2.24 15.69 -3.41
CA ILE A 38 2.00 14.84 -2.25
C ILE A 38 0.52 14.94 -1.88
N PHE A 39 -0.16 13.81 -1.74
CA PHE A 39 -1.54 13.78 -1.30
C PHE A 39 -1.65 14.11 0.20
N ARG A 40 -2.42 15.15 0.51
CA ARG A 40 -2.73 15.57 1.88
C ARG A 40 -4.26 15.69 2.01
N PRO A 41 -4.93 14.78 2.74
CA PRO A 41 -6.38 14.86 2.95
C PRO A 41 -6.76 16.16 3.64
N GLN A 42 -7.88 16.75 3.25
CA GLN A 42 -8.39 17.97 3.87
C GLN A 42 -8.91 17.74 5.31
N ASN A 43 -9.37 16.53 5.64
CA ASN A 43 -9.94 16.22 6.94
C ASN A 43 -9.43 14.87 7.50
N GLY A 44 -8.26 14.89 8.14
CA GLY A 44 -7.69 13.74 8.83
C GLY A 44 -7.62 12.48 7.96
N LYS A 45 -8.34 11.42 8.35
CA LYS A 45 -8.42 10.15 7.60
C LYS A 45 -9.60 10.07 6.63
N ARG A 46 -10.36 11.17 6.44
CA ARG A 46 -11.51 11.25 5.53
C ARG A 46 -11.10 11.89 4.21
N VAL A 47 -11.39 11.21 3.11
CA VAL A 47 -11.18 11.69 1.74
C VAL A 47 -12.54 11.83 1.06
N LEU A 48 -12.78 12.99 0.46
CA LEU A 48 -13.90 13.18 -0.47
C LEU A 48 -13.38 12.95 -1.88
N TRP A 49 -14.08 12.12 -2.65
CA TRP A 49 -13.65 11.70 -3.98
C TRP A 49 -14.85 11.70 -4.93
N TYR A 50 -14.66 12.22 -6.13
CA TYR A 50 -15.68 12.26 -7.17
C TYR A 50 -15.08 11.83 -8.52
N CYS A 51 -15.81 10.96 -9.22
CA CYS A 51 -15.54 10.58 -10.60
C CYS A 51 -16.82 10.74 -11.40
N CYS A 52 -16.70 11.25 -12.63
CA CYS A 52 -17.81 11.27 -13.57
C CYS A 52 -18.21 9.83 -13.92
N GLY A 53 -19.51 9.55 -13.93
CA GLY A 53 -20.06 8.27 -14.38
C GLY A 53 -20.27 8.22 -15.91
N PRO A 54 -20.66 7.05 -16.45
CA PRO A 54 -21.04 6.93 -17.85
C PRO A 54 -22.41 7.57 -18.10
N THR A 55 -22.65 7.98 -19.35
CA THR A 55 -23.99 8.38 -19.81
C THR A 55 -24.83 7.12 -20.04
N VAL A 56 -26.04 7.07 -19.48
CA VAL A 56 -26.87 5.84 -19.36
C VAL A 56 -27.67 5.44 -20.61
N TYR A 57 -27.30 5.93 -21.80
CA TYR A 57 -28.05 5.66 -23.03
C TYR A 57 -27.71 4.32 -23.69
N ASP A 58 -26.59 3.69 -23.34
CA ASP A 58 -26.14 2.43 -23.92
C ASP A 58 -25.35 1.60 -22.89
N ALA A 59 -25.06 0.35 -23.23
CA ALA A 59 -24.26 -0.56 -22.43
C ALA A 59 -22.83 -0.04 -22.23
N SER A 60 -22.29 -0.24 -21.03
CA SER A 60 -20.90 0.07 -20.73
C SER A 60 -19.95 -0.77 -21.56
N HIS A 61 -18.96 -0.11 -22.18
CA HIS A 61 -17.86 -0.75 -22.90
C HIS A 61 -16.60 -0.82 -22.02
N MET A 62 -15.58 -1.55 -22.49
CA MET A 62 -14.33 -1.75 -21.74
C MET A 62 -13.62 -0.43 -21.38
N GLY A 63 -13.85 0.65 -22.14
CA GLY A 63 -13.30 1.97 -21.82
C GLY A 63 -13.84 2.56 -20.51
N HIS A 64 -15.09 2.28 -20.14
CA HIS A 64 -15.66 2.73 -18.86
C HIS A 64 -15.17 1.90 -17.66
N ALA A 65 -14.69 0.67 -17.88
CA ALA A 65 -14.28 -0.27 -16.83
C ALA A 65 -12.77 -0.21 -16.52
N ARG A 66 -12.01 0.62 -17.25
CA ARG A 66 -10.58 0.80 -17.06
C ARG A 66 -10.27 1.64 -15.83
#